data_AF-A0A7Y7EE20-F1
#
_entry.id   AF-A0A7Y7EE20-F1
#
_cell.length_a   1.000
_cell.length_b   1.000
_cell.length_c   1.000
_cell.angle_alpha   90.00
_cell.angle_beta   90.00
_cell.angle_gamma   90.00
#
_symmetry.space_group_name_H-M   'P 1'
#
loop_
_entity.id
_entity.type
_entity.pdbx_description
1 polymer ?
#
loop_
_entity_poly.entity_id
_entity_poly.type
_entity_poly.pdbx_seq_one_letter_code
_entity_poly.pdbx_strand_id
1 'polypeptide(L)'
;SEPTPANESDRERAARRFTGGEVDGNSRQLARYIHKQVLTYMPEMNPMMVYRLDRFGRGGHHRPFNDLGYPGVRIMEAHENYVRQHQDIRVEDGIEYGDVIEGVNFDYAKKLTAVNAISLAGIGWAPPAPEDVRIGGAVQPSTTLQWKASDDPDVVGYKLYWRLTTSPTWDNFIYVTGTNEHTLEGIVIDNYYFGVAAVGKDGNESTVVFPYQQIRRGR
;
A
#
# COMPACT_ATOMS: atom_id res chain seq x y z
N SER A 1 7.29 4.37 -3.37
CA SER A 1 6.84 3.06 -3.92
C SER A 1 6.46 3.17 -5.39
N GLU A 2 6.54 2.04 -6.10
CA GLU A 2 6.16 1.89 -7.50
C GLU A 2 4.64 2.11 -7.70
N PRO A 3 4.20 2.88 -8.71
CA PRO A 3 2.77 3.10 -9.00
C PRO A 3 2.00 1.83 -9.41
N THR A 4 2.60 0.97 -10.23
CA THR A 4 1.96 -0.20 -10.86
C THR A 4 2.92 -1.38 -10.88
N PRO A 5 2.47 -2.65 -10.77
CA PRO A 5 3.39 -3.79 -10.80
C PRO A 5 4.29 -3.75 -12.05
N ALA A 6 5.60 -3.86 -11.86
CA ALA A 6 6.56 -3.74 -12.98
C ALA A 6 6.43 -4.91 -13.96
N ASN A 7 5.96 -6.07 -13.47
CA ASN A 7 5.79 -7.31 -14.20
C ASN A 7 4.33 -7.57 -14.64
N GLU A 8 3.46 -6.54 -14.69
CA GLU A 8 2.11 -6.70 -15.22
C GLU A 8 2.13 -7.14 -16.69
N SER A 9 1.21 -8.03 -17.07
CA SER A 9 0.99 -8.44 -18.45
C SER A 9 0.43 -7.28 -19.30
N ASP A 10 0.57 -7.36 -20.62
CA ASP A 10 0.02 -6.36 -21.53
C ASP A 10 -1.51 -6.21 -21.38
N ARG A 11 -2.19 -7.30 -21.05
CA ARG A 11 -3.63 -7.30 -20.80
C ARG A 11 -3.98 -6.51 -19.54
N GLU A 12 -3.24 -6.72 -18.44
CA GLU A 12 -3.44 -5.97 -17.18
C GLU A 12 -3.12 -4.49 -17.37
N ARG A 13 -2.01 -4.18 -18.07
CA ARG A 13 -1.63 -2.82 -18.45
C ARG A 13 -2.72 -2.13 -19.26
N ALA A 14 -3.29 -2.81 -20.25
CA ALA A 14 -4.37 -2.27 -21.08
C ALA A 14 -5.66 -2.03 -20.28
N ALA A 15 -6.04 -2.99 -19.41
CA ALA A 15 -7.20 -2.85 -18.53
C ALA A 15 -7.04 -1.64 -17.60
N ARG A 16 -5.89 -1.52 -16.94
CA ARG A 16 -5.56 -0.38 -16.06
C ARG A 16 -5.61 0.97 -16.78
N ARG A 17 -5.14 1.05 -18.03
CA ARG A 17 -5.26 2.29 -18.82
C ARG A 17 -6.70 2.66 -19.17
N PHE A 18 -7.61 1.70 -19.17
CA PHE A 18 -9.02 1.92 -19.50
C PHE A 18 -9.86 2.26 -18.26
N THR A 19 -9.63 1.57 -17.14
CA THR A 19 -10.43 1.70 -15.92
C THR A 19 -9.75 2.51 -14.81
N GLY A 20 -8.52 2.97 -15.02
CA GLY A 20 -7.67 3.58 -14.01
C GLY A 20 -6.97 2.58 -13.08
N GLY A 21 -6.35 3.08 -12.01
CA GLY A 21 -5.59 2.30 -11.04
C GLY A 21 -4.07 2.47 -11.16
N GLU A 22 -3.64 3.55 -11.82
CA GLU A 22 -2.24 3.94 -12.01
C GLU A 22 -1.51 4.24 -10.69
N VAL A 23 -2.24 4.39 -9.59
CA VAL A 23 -1.69 4.63 -8.25
C VAL A 23 -2.09 3.52 -7.26
N ASP A 24 -2.51 2.36 -7.76
CA ASP A 24 -3.08 1.28 -6.94
C ASP A 24 -2.34 -0.05 -7.03
N GLY A 25 -1.13 -0.06 -7.60
CA GLY A 25 -0.26 -1.24 -7.61
C GLY A 25 0.07 -1.77 -6.22
N ASN A 26 0.54 -3.02 -6.17
CA ASN A 26 0.88 -3.74 -4.94
C ASN A 26 1.74 -2.93 -3.95
N SER A 27 2.74 -2.20 -4.43
CA SER A 27 3.64 -1.37 -3.61
C SER A 27 2.96 -0.11 -3.05
N ARG A 28 1.91 0.39 -3.72
CA ARG A 28 1.06 1.48 -3.20
C ARG A 28 0.14 0.96 -2.11
N GLN A 29 -0.42 -0.23 -2.28
CA GLN A 29 -1.25 -0.85 -1.24
C GLN A 29 -0.42 -1.17 0.01
N LEU A 30 0.80 -1.71 -0.16
CA LEU A 30 1.73 -1.90 0.95
C LEU A 30 2.10 -0.57 1.63
N ALA A 31 2.36 0.50 0.87
CA ALA A 31 2.67 1.81 1.44
C ALA A 31 1.50 2.38 2.27
N ARG A 32 0.26 2.27 1.79
CA ARG A 32 -0.94 2.68 2.52
C ARG A 32 -1.15 1.85 3.78
N TYR A 33 -0.89 0.55 3.69
CA TYR A 33 -0.94 -0.34 4.85
C TYR A 33 0.04 0.11 5.93
N ILE A 34 1.33 0.28 5.59
CA ILE A 34 2.36 0.77 6.50
C ILE A 34 1.95 2.13 7.09
N HIS A 35 1.48 3.06 6.27
CA HIS A 35 1.04 4.38 6.72
C HIS A 35 -0.09 4.28 7.77
N LYS A 36 -1.12 3.46 7.52
CA LYS A 36 -2.22 3.20 8.48
C LYS A 36 -1.70 2.60 9.79
N GLN A 37 -0.81 1.62 9.70
CA GLN A 37 -0.19 0.97 10.86
C GLN A 37 0.59 1.98 11.72
N VAL A 38 1.41 2.82 11.08
CA VAL A 38 2.17 3.86 11.79
C VAL A 38 1.24 4.88 12.44
N LEU A 39 0.20 5.37 11.75
CA LEU A 39 -0.76 6.29 12.37
C LEU A 39 -1.51 5.67 13.55
N THR A 40 -1.65 4.35 13.58
CA THR A 40 -2.34 3.64 14.68
C THR A 40 -1.43 3.45 15.89
N TYR A 41 -0.21 2.96 15.66
CA TYR A 41 0.66 2.48 16.73
C TYR A 41 1.83 3.43 17.08
N MET A 42 2.23 4.29 16.16
CA MET A 42 3.31 5.26 16.32
C MET A 42 2.99 6.61 15.65
N PRO A 43 1.85 7.26 15.97
CA PRO A 43 1.43 8.50 15.30
C PRO A 43 2.43 9.64 15.43
N GLU A 44 3.27 9.63 16.47
CA GLU A 44 4.35 10.60 16.68
C GLU A 44 5.42 10.55 15.58
N MET A 45 5.51 9.48 14.81
CA MET A 45 6.40 9.39 13.66
C MET A 45 5.95 10.26 12.47
N ASN A 46 4.69 10.68 12.45
CA ASN A 46 4.10 11.56 11.42
C ASN A 46 4.53 11.18 9.98
N PRO A 47 4.14 9.98 9.50
CA PRO A 47 4.67 9.44 8.26
C PRO A 47 4.21 10.25 7.04
N MET A 48 5.14 10.55 6.13
CA MET A 48 4.83 11.11 4.82
C MET A 48 4.89 10.02 3.74
N MET A 49 3.83 9.88 2.94
CA MET A 49 3.85 9.03 1.75
C MET A 49 4.47 9.76 0.56
N VAL A 50 5.51 9.16 -0.02
CA VAL A 50 6.16 9.69 -1.24
C VAL A 50 5.82 8.81 -2.44
N TYR A 51 5.08 9.39 -3.39
CA TYR A 51 4.61 8.69 -4.60
C TYR A 51 5.62 8.68 -5.73
N ARG A 52 6.81 8.14 -5.43
CA ARG A 52 7.90 7.95 -6.38
C ARG A 52 8.52 6.57 -6.18
N LEU A 53 8.94 5.94 -7.26
CA LEU A 53 9.82 4.79 -7.18
C LEU A 53 11.11 5.25 -6.49
N ASP A 54 11.84 6.16 -7.13
CA ASP A 54 13.10 6.67 -6.62
C ASP A 54 13.19 8.20 -6.55
N ARG A 55 14.17 8.68 -5.77
CA ARG A 55 14.53 10.10 -5.71
C ARG A 55 15.45 10.45 -6.87
N PHE A 56 15.44 11.71 -7.28
CA PHE A 56 16.26 12.19 -8.40
C PHE A 56 17.74 11.86 -8.18
N GLY A 57 18.38 11.30 -9.20
CA GLY A 57 19.81 10.97 -9.20
C GLY A 57 20.21 9.78 -8.31
N ARG A 58 19.25 8.98 -7.81
CA ARG A 58 19.53 7.85 -6.90
C ARG A 58 18.72 6.61 -7.28
N GLY A 59 19.26 5.43 -6.99
CA GLY A 59 18.54 4.15 -7.04
C GLY A 59 18.12 3.71 -5.64
N GLY A 60 17.00 2.99 -5.55
CA GLY A 60 16.44 2.52 -4.29
C GLY A 60 16.52 1.01 -4.18
N HIS A 61 16.88 0.52 -3.00
CA HIS A 61 17.01 -0.92 -2.75
C HIS A 61 15.69 -1.71 -2.90
N HIS A 62 14.54 -1.04 -2.92
CA HIS A 62 13.25 -1.68 -3.16
C HIS A 62 12.94 -1.94 -4.65
N ARG A 63 13.67 -1.30 -5.58
CA ARG A 63 13.39 -1.39 -7.02
C ARG A 63 13.57 -2.80 -7.56
N PRO A 64 14.65 -3.53 -7.24
CA PRO A 64 14.79 -4.92 -7.69
C PRO A 64 13.66 -5.85 -7.23
N PHE A 65 13.09 -5.61 -6.05
CA PHE A 65 11.92 -6.37 -5.58
C PHE A 65 10.68 -6.06 -6.43
N ASN A 66 10.44 -4.78 -6.72
CA ASN A 66 9.33 -4.34 -7.58
C ASN A 66 9.46 -4.92 -8.99
N ASP A 67 10.68 -4.95 -9.55
CA ASP A 67 10.97 -5.49 -10.88
C ASP A 67 10.66 -6.99 -10.97
N LEU A 68 10.80 -7.71 -9.85
CA LEU A 68 10.41 -9.12 -9.69
C LEU A 68 8.93 -9.31 -9.35
N GLY A 69 8.15 -8.22 -9.21
CA GLY A 69 6.72 -8.25 -8.89
C GLY A 69 6.39 -8.26 -7.40
N TYR A 70 7.38 -8.22 -6.51
CA TYR A 70 7.14 -8.14 -5.08
C TYR A 70 6.82 -6.69 -4.67
N PRO A 71 5.88 -6.47 -3.74
CA PRO A 71 5.60 -5.14 -3.23
C PRO A 71 6.80 -4.60 -2.44
N GLY A 72 7.35 -3.46 -2.85
CA GLY A 72 8.55 -2.85 -2.26
C GLY A 72 8.32 -1.40 -1.80
N VAL A 73 8.54 -1.16 -0.51
CA VAL A 73 8.45 0.18 0.11
C VAL A 73 9.76 0.48 0.83
N ARG A 74 10.28 1.69 0.62
CA ARG A 74 11.41 2.21 1.39
C ARG A 74 10.89 3.10 2.50
N ILE A 75 11.36 2.86 3.72
CA ILE A 75 11.11 3.69 4.91
C ILE A 75 12.41 4.40 5.23
N MET A 76 12.37 5.71 5.41
CA MET A 76 13.57 6.53 5.59
C MET A 76 13.25 7.85 6.29
N GLU A 77 14.28 8.53 6.77
CA GLU A 77 14.17 9.92 7.20
C GLU A 77 13.84 10.86 6.04
N ALA A 78 13.01 11.87 6.31
CA ALA A 78 12.63 12.87 5.32
C ALA A 78 13.74 13.89 5.06
N HIS A 79 14.54 14.20 6.09
CA HIS A 79 15.65 15.13 6.04
C HIS A 79 16.95 14.39 6.26
N GLU A 80 17.78 14.35 5.24
CA GLU A 80 19.09 13.69 5.30
C GLU A 80 20.18 14.72 5.59
N ASN A 81 21.21 14.30 6.33
CA ASN A 81 22.39 15.12 6.54
C ASN A 81 23.47 14.83 5.49
N TYR A 82 23.62 15.73 4.52
CA TYR A 82 24.50 15.53 3.36
C TYR A 82 26.01 15.51 3.68
N VAL A 83 26.44 16.00 4.85
CA VAL A 83 27.85 15.85 5.28
C VAL A 83 28.14 14.43 5.80
N ARG A 84 27.10 13.66 6.11
CA ARG A 84 27.20 12.29 6.66
C ARG A 84 26.74 11.21 5.69
N GLN A 85 25.90 11.57 4.72
CA GLN A 85 25.35 10.61 3.78
C GLN A 85 26.31 10.31 2.62
N HIS A 86 26.72 9.04 2.47
CA HIS A 86 27.59 8.58 1.37
C HIS A 86 28.86 9.43 1.25
N GLN A 87 29.43 9.83 2.39
CA GLN A 87 30.66 10.62 2.44
C GLN A 87 31.78 9.77 3.04
N ASP A 88 32.95 9.84 2.40
CA ASP A 88 34.19 9.36 3.00
C ASP A 88 34.59 10.24 4.18
N ILE A 89 35.27 9.65 5.15
CA ILE A 89 35.76 10.34 6.34
C ILE A 89 36.81 11.37 5.91
N ARG A 90 36.51 12.66 6.08
CA ARG A 90 37.45 13.76 5.81
C ARG A 90 37.07 15.02 6.59
N VAL A 91 38.00 15.96 6.64
CA VAL A 91 37.74 17.34 7.08
C VAL A 91 37.99 18.26 5.90
N GLU A 92 36.99 19.07 5.56
CA GLU A 92 37.05 20.02 4.44
C GLU A 92 36.42 21.32 4.90
N ASP A 93 37.16 22.43 4.77
CA ASP A 93 36.75 23.77 5.24
C ASP A 93 36.28 23.81 6.71
N GLY A 94 36.85 22.96 7.56
CA GLY A 94 36.50 22.84 8.98
C GLY A 94 35.23 22.05 9.26
N ILE A 95 34.63 21.41 8.25
CA ILE A 95 33.46 20.54 8.38
C ILE A 95 33.93 19.08 8.38
N GLU A 96 33.51 18.31 9.39
CA GLU A 96 33.71 16.86 9.44
C GLU A 96 32.67 16.16 8.58
N TYR A 97 33.16 15.43 7.57
CA TYR A 97 32.37 14.57 6.71
C TYR A 97 32.58 13.11 7.11
N GLY A 98 31.55 12.28 6.91
CA GLY A 98 31.66 10.84 7.06
C GLY A 98 30.39 10.16 7.55
N ASP A 99 30.19 8.92 7.09
CA ASP A 99 29.18 8.00 7.63
C ASP A 99 29.79 7.23 8.83
N VAL A 100 29.68 7.81 10.01
CA VAL A 100 30.28 7.30 11.25
C VAL A 100 29.22 6.98 12.31
N ILE A 101 29.53 6.08 13.23
CA ILE A 101 28.58 5.60 14.23
C ILE A 101 28.09 6.71 15.17
N GLU A 102 28.95 7.69 15.45
CA GLU A 102 28.65 8.90 16.22
C GLU A 102 27.59 9.78 15.54
N GLY A 103 27.44 9.64 14.22
CA GLY A 103 26.42 10.33 13.43
C GLY A 103 25.03 9.68 13.54
N VAL A 104 24.94 8.46 14.06
CA VAL A 104 23.69 7.68 14.14
C VAL A 104 22.86 8.10 15.34
N ASN A 105 21.62 8.52 15.09
CA ASN A 105 20.64 8.68 16.15
C ASN A 105 19.99 7.33 16.45
N PHE A 106 20.48 6.64 17.48
CA PHE A 106 20.00 5.31 17.87
C PHE A 106 18.53 5.30 18.32
N ASP A 107 18.05 6.35 18.98
CA ASP A 107 16.64 6.44 19.39
C ASP A 107 15.72 6.54 18.18
N TYR A 108 16.12 7.30 17.16
CA TYR A 108 15.38 7.38 15.90
C TYR A 108 15.49 6.08 15.09
N ALA A 109 16.67 5.47 15.05
CA ALA A 109 16.85 4.16 14.42
C ALA A 109 15.95 3.09 15.05
N LYS A 110 15.87 3.05 16.39
CA LYS A 110 14.95 2.19 17.14
C LYS A 110 13.50 2.40 16.72
N LYS A 111 13.06 3.65 16.55
CA LYS A 111 11.69 3.96 16.06
C LYS A 111 11.47 3.46 14.64
N LEU A 112 12.41 3.65 13.72
CA LEU A 112 12.32 3.10 12.36
C LEU A 112 12.28 1.57 12.35
N THR A 113 13.04 0.91 13.22
CA THR A 113 12.99 -0.54 13.41
C THR A 113 11.62 -0.98 13.92
N ALA A 114 11.04 -0.25 14.88
CA ALA A 114 9.69 -0.54 15.40
C ALA A 114 8.62 -0.41 14.30
N VAL A 115 8.69 0.61 13.44
CA VAL A 115 7.79 0.75 12.28
C VAL A 115 7.85 -0.47 11.35
N ASN A 116 9.04 -0.99 11.07
CA ASN A 116 9.20 -2.21 10.27
C ASN A 116 8.58 -3.42 10.98
N ALA A 117 8.85 -3.59 12.28
CA ALA A 117 8.32 -4.70 13.07
C ALA A 117 6.78 -4.68 13.14
N ILE A 118 6.16 -3.53 13.38
CA ILE A 118 4.70 -3.36 13.40
C ILE A 118 4.10 -3.75 12.05
N SER A 119 4.71 -3.27 10.95
CA SER A 119 4.21 -3.56 9.60
C SER A 119 4.31 -5.04 9.24
N LEU A 120 5.43 -5.69 9.60
CA LEU A 120 5.64 -7.11 9.36
C LEU A 120 4.73 -7.98 10.24
N ALA A 121 4.55 -7.62 11.52
CA ALA A 121 3.65 -8.33 12.42
C ALA A 121 2.19 -8.23 11.93
N GLY A 122 1.74 -7.03 11.54
CA GLY A 122 0.39 -6.84 11.02
C GLY A 122 0.10 -7.67 9.78
N ILE A 123 1.03 -7.72 8.82
CA ILE A 123 0.87 -8.55 7.60
C ILE A 123 0.99 -10.04 7.93
N GLY A 124 1.92 -10.42 8.81
CA GLY A 124 2.15 -11.82 9.18
C GLY A 124 1.02 -12.44 10.00
N TRP A 125 0.25 -11.63 10.74
CA TRP A 125 -0.95 -12.08 11.46
C TRP A 125 -2.25 -11.89 10.66
N ALA A 126 -2.21 -11.15 9.56
CA ALA A 126 -3.38 -10.99 8.70
C ALA A 126 -3.69 -12.27 7.91
N PRO A 127 -4.98 -12.52 7.60
CA PRO A 127 -5.34 -13.56 6.64
C PRO A 127 -4.83 -13.21 5.23
N PRO A 128 -4.79 -14.19 4.31
CA PRO A 128 -4.49 -13.95 2.90
C PRO A 128 -5.40 -12.87 2.29
N ALA A 129 -4.82 -12.05 1.42
CA ALA A 129 -5.58 -11.02 0.71
C ALA A 129 -6.64 -11.65 -0.22
N PRO A 130 -7.82 -11.01 -0.41
CA PRO A 130 -8.86 -11.54 -1.28
C PRO A 130 -8.39 -11.73 -2.73
N GLU A 131 -8.76 -12.85 -3.33
CA GLU A 131 -8.46 -13.14 -4.73
C GLU A 131 -9.61 -12.71 -5.65
N ASP A 132 -9.29 -12.47 -6.93
CA ASP A 132 -10.29 -12.27 -8.00
C ASP A 132 -11.32 -11.16 -7.67
N VAL A 133 -10.81 -10.06 -7.10
CA VAL A 133 -11.63 -8.89 -6.79
C VAL A 133 -12.07 -8.21 -8.07
N ARG A 134 -13.38 -8.03 -8.20
CA ARG A 134 -14.08 -7.50 -9.35
C ARG A 134 -14.99 -6.35 -8.93
N ILE A 135 -15.23 -5.44 -9.86
CA ILE A 135 -16.10 -4.29 -9.66
C ILE A 135 -17.19 -4.21 -10.74
N GLY A 136 -18.38 -3.79 -10.34
CA GLY A 136 -19.52 -3.49 -11.19
C GLY A 136 -20.25 -2.25 -10.69
N GLY A 137 -21.27 -1.81 -11.44
CA GLY A 137 -21.97 -0.53 -11.17
C GLY A 137 -21.83 0.50 -12.28
N ALA A 138 -21.29 0.11 -13.44
CA ALA A 138 -21.23 0.98 -14.61
C ALA A 138 -22.63 1.51 -14.99
N VAL A 139 -22.74 2.83 -15.08
CA VAL A 139 -23.98 3.57 -15.38
C VAL A 139 -25.07 3.33 -14.33
N GLN A 140 -24.68 3.14 -13.06
CA GLN A 140 -25.58 2.99 -11.93
C GLN A 140 -25.15 3.92 -10.77
N PRO A 141 -26.08 4.37 -9.91
CA PRO A 141 -25.76 5.21 -8.76
C PRO A 141 -25.18 4.42 -7.57
N SER A 142 -24.69 3.20 -7.80
CA SER A 142 -24.15 2.30 -6.79
C SER A 142 -23.03 1.45 -7.38
N THR A 143 -22.13 0.97 -6.50
CA THR A 143 -20.97 0.16 -6.90
C THR A 143 -21.05 -1.20 -6.24
N THR A 144 -20.93 -2.27 -7.02
CA THR A 144 -20.86 -3.64 -6.51
C THR A 144 -19.43 -4.14 -6.55
N LEU A 145 -18.95 -4.68 -5.43
CA LEU A 145 -17.69 -5.40 -5.35
C LEU A 145 -17.99 -6.89 -5.17
N GLN A 146 -17.25 -7.73 -5.88
CA GLN A 146 -17.30 -9.19 -5.79
C GLN A 146 -15.88 -9.74 -5.68
N TRP A 147 -15.68 -10.81 -4.93
CA TRP A 147 -14.38 -11.47 -4.80
C TRP A 147 -14.56 -12.99 -4.70
N LYS A 148 -13.47 -13.74 -4.86
CA LYS A 148 -13.48 -15.18 -4.61
C LYS A 148 -13.68 -15.43 -3.12
N ALA A 149 -14.65 -16.27 -2.78
CA ALA A 149 -14.86 -16.68 -1.39
C ALA A 149 -13.61 -17.39 -0.85
N SER A 150 -13.20 -17.03 0.38
CA SER A 150 -12.08 -17.69 1.05
C SER A 150 -12.54 -18.98 1.72
N ASP A 151 -11.71 -20.01 1.65
CA ASP A 151 -11.81 -21.26 2.40
C ASP A 151 -10.99 -21.25 3.70
N ASP A 152 -10.25 -20.17 3.96
CA ASP A 152 -9.46 -19.98 5.15
C ASP A 152 -10.38 -19.74 6.37
N PRO A 153 -10.37 -20.63 7.37
CA PRO A 153 -11.24 -20.49 8.53
C PRO A 153 -10.90 -19.27 9.40
N ASP A 154 -9.76 -18.62 9.21
CA ASP A 154 -9.37 -17.41 9.93
C ASP A 154 -9.99 -16.14 9.35
N VAL A 155 -10.52 -16.18 8.12
CA VAL A 155 -11.27 -15.07 7.53
C VAL A 155 -12.68 -15.00 8.12
N VAL A 156 -12.94 -13.95 8.91
CA VAL A 156 -14.26 -13.71 9.54
C VAL A 156 -15.12 -12.69 8.80
N GLY A 157 -14.53 -11.94 7.87
CA GLY A 157 -15.24 -10.98 7.04
C GLY A 157 -14.31 -10.16 6.17
N TYR A 158 -14.88 -9.12 5.56
CA TYR A 158 -14.17 -8.29 4.60
C TYR A 158 -14.44 -6.81 4.86
N LYS A 159 -13.42 -5.97 4.65
CA LYS A 159 -13.58 -4.52 4.57
C LYS A 159 -13.57 -4.10 3.11
N LEU A 160 -14.64 -3.42 2.70
CA LEU A 160 -14.77 -2.81 1.38
C LEU A 160 -14.43 -1.34 1.53
N TYR A 161 -13.29 -0.97 0.97
CA TYR A 161 -12.74 0.37 1.04
C TYR A 161 -13.17 1.20 -0.18
N TRP A 162 -13.37 2.50 0.02
CA TRP A 162 -13.42 3.48 -1.05
C TRP A 162 -12.71 4.78 -0.68
N ARG A 163 -12.15 5.45 -1.69
CA ARG A 163 -11.45 6.73 -1.56
C ARG A 163 -11.68 7.60 -2.78
N LEU A 164 -11.59 8.91 -2.62
CA LEU A 164 -11.59 9.80 -3.79
C LEU A 164 -10.41 9.45 -4.70
N THR A 165 -10.57 9.64 -6.01
CA THR A 165 -9.52 9.37 -7.00
C THR A 165 -8.23 10.17 -6.74
N THR A 166 -8.33 11.27 -6.01
CA THR A 166 -7.23 12.15 -5.58
C THR A 166 -6.65 11.83 -4.19
N SER A 167 -7.34 11.01 -3.37
CA SER A 167 -6.89 10.75 -1.99
C SER A 167 -5.70 9.78 -1.98
N PRO A 168 -4.63 10.04 -1.20
CA PRO A 168 -3.54 9.09 -1.08
C PRO A 168 -3.89 7.89 -0.18
N THR A 169 -4.92 7.98 0.66
CA THR A 169 -5.28 6.97 1.67
C THR A 169 -6.61 6.29 1.35
N TRP A 170 -6.88 5.16 2.02
CA TRP A 170 -8.23 4.62 2.07
C TRP A 170 -9.04 5.38 3.11
N ASP A 171 -10.04 6.13 2.67
CA ASP A 171 -10.71 7.14 3.50
C ASP A 171 -11.95 6.57 4.20
N ASN A 172 -12.62 5.62 3.55
CA ASN A 172 -13.88 5.05 4.04
C ASN A 172 -13.86 3.53 3.88
N PHE A 173 -14.63 2.85 4.73
CA PHE A 173 -14.90 1.43 4.56
C PHE A 173 -16.26 1.03 5.12
N ILE A 174 -16.77 -0.12 4.65
CA ILE A 174 -17.82 -0.88 5.31
C ILE A 174 -17.30 -2.29 5.59
N TYR A 175 -17.72 -2.87 6.71
CA TYR A 175 -17.41 -4.25 7.08
C TYR A 175 -18.59 -5.16 6.78
N VAL A 176 -18.33 -6.29 6.12
CA VAL A 176 -19.33 -7.29 5.74
C VAL A 176 -18.89 -8.69 6.14
N THR A 177 -19.86 -9.56 6.42
CA THR A 177 -19.63 -10.95 6.83
C THR A 177 -20.58 -11.87 6.06
N GLY A 178 -20.23 -13.16 5.95
CA GLY A 178 -21.11 -14.17 5.34
C GLY A 178 -21.42 -13.96 3.85
N THR A 179 -20.67 -13.10 3.15
CA THR A 179 -20.83 -12.81 1.73
C THR A 179 -19.49 -12.62 1.05
N ASN A 180 -19.45 -12.85 -0.27
CA ASN A 180 -18.34 -12.52 -1.16
C ASN A 180 -18.73 -11.49 -2.24
N GLU A 181 -19.90 -10.86 -2.09
CA GLU A 181 -20.41 -9.79 -2.95
C GLU A 181 -21.18 -8.77 -2.10
N HIS A 182 -21.02 -7.49 -2.42
CA HIS A 182 -21.78 -6.43 -1.76
C HIS A 182 -21.90 -5.17 -2.63
N THR A 183 -23.06 -4.52 -2.55
CA THR A 183 -23.36 -3.26 -3.25
C THR A 183 -23.33 -2.08 -2.29
N LEU A 184 -22.49 -1.09 -2.60
CA LEU A 184 -22.39 0.20 -1.93
C LEU A 184 -23.42 1.16 -2.53
N GLU A 185 -24.60 1.22 -1.91
CA GLU A 185 -25.69 2.10 -2.34
C GLU A 185 -25.31 3.58 -2.24
N GLY A 186 -25.58 4.35 -3.29
CA GLY A 186 -25.27 5.78 -3.37
C GLY A 186 -23.79 6.11 -3.62
N ILE A 187 -22.91 5.11 -3.72
CA ILE A 187 -21.49 5.30 -4.02
C ILE A 187 -21.26 5.05 -5.51
N VAL A 188 -21.17 6.14 -6.28
CA VAL A 188 -21.01 6.11 -7.74
C VAL A 188 -19.59 5.66 -8.12
N ILE A 189 -19.50 4.65 -8.99
CA ILE A 189 -18.25 3.99 -9.37
C ILE A 189 -17.19 4.95 -9.95
N ASP A 190 -17.61 5.95 -10.74
CA ASP A 190 -16.69 6.85 -11.45
C ASP A 190 -16.03 7.90 -10.53
N ASN A 191 -16.57 8.11 -9.32
CA ASN A 191 -16.10 9.14 -8.40
C ASN A 191 -15.01 8.66 -7.44
N TYR A 192 -14.82 7.35 -7.32
CA TYR A 192 -14.01 6.74 -6.28
C TYR A 192 -13.13 5.61 -6.83
N TYR A 193 -12.05 5.33 -6.11
CA TYR A 193 -11.39 4.04 -6.18
C TYR A 193 -11.89 3.14 -5.06
N PHE A 194 -11.80 1.83 -5.30
CA PHE A 194 -12.33 0.80 -4.42
C PHE A 194 -11.30 -0.28 -4.14
N GLY A 195 -11.49 -1.03 -3.06
CA GLY A 195 -10.70 -2.21 -2.79
C GLY A 195 -11.29 -3.07 -1.69
N VAL A 196 -10.79 -4.30 -1.57
CA VAL A 196 -11.26 -5.27 -0.57
C VAL A 196 -10.06 -5.76 0.24
N ALA A 197 -10.21 -5.84 1.55
CA ALA A 197 -9.28 -6.53 2.44
C ALA A 197 -10.02 -7.62 3.24
N ALA A 198 -9.36 -8.74 3.47
CA ALA A 198 -9.84 -9.77 4.37
C ALA A 198 -9.55 -9.37 5.82
N VAL A 199 -10.41 -9.80 6.74
CA VAL A 199 -10.27 -9.55 8.18
C VAL A 199 -10.18 -10.88 8.92
N GLY A 200 -9.13 -11.02 9.73
CA GLY A 200 -8.85 -12.20 10.55
C GLY A 200 -9.66 -12.22 11.86
N LYS A 201 -9.73 -13.38 12.52
CA LYS A 201 -10.34 -13.54 13.86
C LYS A 201 -9.72 -12.62 14.92
N ASP A 202 -8.44 -12.31 14.78
CA ASP A 202 -7.67 -11.42 15.64
C ASP A 202 -7.85 -9.92 15.29
N GLY A 203 -8.65 -9.62 14.26
CA GLY A 203 -8.90 -8.28 13.77
C GLY A 203 -7.84 -7.74 12.81
N ASN A 204 -6.78 -8.49 12.52
CA ASN A 204 -5.78 -8.07 11.53
C ASN A 204 -6.36 -8.11 10.12
N GLU A 205 -5.95 -7.12 9.32
CA GLU A 205 -6.43 -6.96 7.95
C GLU A 205 -5.32 -7.32 6.97
N SER A 206 -5.69 -7.98 5.87
CA SER A 206 -4.80 -8.11 4.72
C SER A 206 -4.46 -6.75 4.11
N THR A 207 -3.50 -6.71 3.19
CA THR A 207 -3.40 -5.56 2.28
C THR A 207 -4.67 -5.44 1.44
N VAL A 208 -5.02 -4.21 1.05
CA VAL A 208 -6.19 -3.95 0.21
C VAL A 208 -5.90 -4.35 -1.22
N VAL A 209 -6.82 -5.08 -1.83
CA VAL A 209 -6.74 -5.50 -3.24
C VAL A 209 -7.63 -4.61 -4.10
N PHE A 210 -7.02 -3.98 -5.10
CA PHE A 210 -7.72 -3.15 -6.08
C PHE A 210 -8.41 -4.01 -7.14
N PRO A 211 -9.67 -3.72 -7.53
CA PRO A 211 -10.39 -4.49 -8.54
C PRO A 211 -9.92 -4.17 -9.95
N TYR A 212 -9.01 -4.97 -10.50
CA TYR A 212 -8.56 -4.84 -11.90
C TYR A 212 -9.54 -5.44 -12.91
N GLN A 213 -10.60 -6.10 -12.45
CA GLN A 213 -11.54 -6.81 -13.29
C GLN A 213 -12.96 -6.28 -13.13
N GLN A 214 -13.73 -6.29 -14.21
CA GLN A 214 -15.16 -5.97 -14.17
C GLN A 214 -15.98 -7.23 -13.89
N ILE A 215 -17.08 -7.09 -13.14
CA ILE A 215 -18.08 -8.15 -12.99
C ILE A 215 -18.67 -8.40 -14.39
N ARG A 216 -18.50 -9.63 -14.90
CA ARG A 216 -19.06 -9.99 -16.21
C ARG A 216 -20.58 -9.98 -16.12
N ARG A 217 -21.25 -9.11 -16.87
CA ARG A 217 -22.68 -9.24 -17.11
C ARG A 217 -22.89 -10.51 -17.93
N GLY A 218 -23.66 -11.46 -17.40
CA GLY A 218 -24.12 -12.62 -18.18
C GLY A 218 -24.77 -12.12 -19.47
N ARG A 219 -24.32 -12.65 -20.60
CA ARG A 219 -25.02 -12.48 -21.88
C ARG A 219 -26.23 -13.40 -21.91
#